data_AF-A0A4Y2WVN0-F1
#
_entry.id   AF-A0A4Y2WVN0-F1
#
_cell.length_a   1.000
_cell.length_b   1.000
_cell.length_c   1.000
_cell.angle_alpha   90.00
_cell.angle_beta   90.00
_cell.angle_gamma   90.00
#
_symmetry.space_group_name_H-M   'P 1'
#
loop_
_entity.id
_entity.type
_entity.pdbx_description
1 polymer ?
#
loop_
_entity_poly.entity_id
_entity_poly.type
_entity_poly.pdbx_seq_one_letter_code
_entity_poly.pdbx_strand_id
1 'polypeptide(L)'
;MLLFHVSGAKSFEELRTFDSVTMDNFKEACRAINLLEDECEWRNCLRKASNFQMPTKLRQLFSSFCVFCNPTSPLELWEEFKYFLCEDFALHSSVEKSVNIALHNIADHLHVNNMTLTSIGLPVPAT
;
A
#
# COMPACT_ATOMS: atom_id res chain seq x y z
N MET A 1 41.33 -15.53 2.40
CA MET A 1 40.02 -16.19 2.26
C MET A 1 39.46 -16.43 3.65
N LEU A 2 38.23 -15.96 3.87
CA LEU A 2 37.24 -16.26 4.92
C LEU A 2 37.40 -15.58 6.30
N LEU A 3 36.56 -14.56 6.50
CA LEU A 3 36.37 -13.74 7.70
C LEU A 3 35.52 -14.48 8.75
N PHE A 4 36.01 -14.42 9.99
CA PHE A 4 35.45 -14.92 11.23
C PHE A 4 34.32 -14.01 11.78
N HIS A 5 33.31 -14.66 12.40
CA HIS A 5 32.59 -14.29 13.65
C HIS A 5 31.86 -12.94 13.71
N VAL A 6 30.63 -12.81 14.21
CA VAL A 6 30.17 -12.78 15.63
C VAL A 6 28.61 -12.89 15.57
N SER A 7 27.82 -13.66 16.31
CA SER A 7 27.67 -14.01 17.75
C SER A 7 27.09 -12.90 18.65
N GLY A 8 25.76 -12.70 18.70
CA GLY A 8 25.13 -12.03 19.85
C GLY A 8 23.82 -11.28 19.61
N ALA A 9 22.67 -11.97 19.63
CA ALA A 9 21.39 -11.30 19.86
C ALA A 9 21.21 -11.06 21.37
N LYS A 10 21.49 -9.85 21.84
CA LYS A 10 21.17 -9.37 23.20
C LYS A 10 20.76 -7.89 23.13
N SER A 11 19.51 -7.62 23.51
CA SER A 11 18.88 -6.30 23.69
C SER A 11 18.08 -5.76 22.50
N PHE A 12 16.92 -5.20 22.85
CA PHE A 12 15.93 -4.53 22.00
C PHE A 12 16.41 -3.16 21.49
N GLU A 13 17.65 -2.77 21.81
CA GLU A 13 18.24 -1.46 21.50
C GLU A 13 18.89 -1.38 20.11
N GLU A 14 19.17 -2.50 19.44
CA GLU A 14 19.75 -2.48 18.08
C GLU A 14 18.72 -2.30 16.95
N LEU A 15 17.43 -2.34 17.25
CA LEU A 15 16.39 -2.01 16.26
C LEU A 15 16.20 -0.50 16.04
N ARG A 16 17.02 0.36 16.66
CA ARG A 16 16.91 1.83 16.58
C ARG A 16 17.97 2.50 15.70
N THR A 17 18.86 1.77 15.05
CA THR A 17 19.92 2.39 14.24
C THR A 17 19.91 1.88 12.81
N PHE A 18 19.12 2.54 11.97
CA PHE A 18 19.37 2.56 10.53
C PHE A 18 19.74 4.00 10.17
N ASP A 19 21.00 4.20 9.78
CA ASP A 19 21.56 5.46 9.21
C ASP A 19 21.65 6.73 10.10
N SER A 20 22.23 6.59 11.30
CA SER A 20 23.03 7.67 11.92
C SER A 20 22.40 9.06 12.07
N VAL A 21 21.09 9.17 12.33
CA VAL A 21 20.45 10.44 12.71
C VAL A 21 19.51 10.26 13.89
N THR A 22 20.01 10.52 15.09
CA THR A 22 19.17 10.81 16.26
C THR A 22 18.59 12.21 16.11
N MET A 23 17.31 12.30 15.73
CA MET A 23 16.54 13.54 15.76
C MET A 23 15.30 13.35 16.62
N ASP A 24 15.14 14.22 17.62
CA ASP A 24 14.08 14.23 18.63
C ASP A 24 12.65 14.41 18.05
N ASN A 25 12.53 14.57 16.74
CA ASN A 25 11.29 14.80 16.01
C ASN A 25 11.05 13.73 14.92
N PHE A 26 11.24 12.44 15.25
CA PHE A 26 10.88 11.30 14.38
C PHE A 26 9.48 11.46 13.75
N LYS A 27 8.55 12.06 14.49
CA LYS A 27 7.19 12.31 14.02
C LYS A 27 7.09 13.37 12.92
N GLU A 28 7.99 14.35 12.85
CA GLU A 28 8.05 15.34 11.78
C GLU A 28 8.96 14.92 10.63
N ALA A 29 10.06 14.21 10.91
CA ALA A 29 10.89 13.60 9.87
C ALA A 29 10.13 12.54 9.07
N CYS A 30 9.37 11.65 9.74
CA CYS A 30 8.46 10.72 9.06
C CYS A 30 7.32 11.44 8.33
N ARG A 31 6.94 12.65 8.75
CA ARG A 31 5.88 13.44 8.10
C ARG A 31 6.41 14.18 6.87
N ALA A 32 7.66 14.63 6.88
CA ALA A 32 8.32 15.29 5.76
C ALA A 32 8.83 14.29 4.70
N ILE A 33 9.28 13.10 5.12
CA ILE A 33 9.70 12.00 4.23
C ILE A 33 8.48 11.37 3.52
N ASN A 34 7.32 11.24 4.20
CA ASN A 34 6.07 10.74 3.59
C ASN A 34 5.39 11.67 2.57
N LEU A 35 5.87 12.90 2.38
CA LEU A 35 5.13 13.92 1.61
C LEU A 35 5.70 14.23 0.23
N LEU A 36 6.96 13.89 -0.08
CA LEU A 36 7.61 14.41 -1.30
C LEU A 36 8.41 13.38 -2.12
N GLU A 37 8.84 12.25 -1.56
CA GLU A 37 9.55 11.19 -2.31
C GLU A 37 8.72 9.90 -2.52
N ASP A 38 7.61 9.74 -1.79
CA ASP A 38 6.93 8.46 -1.57
C ASP A 38 6.02 7.97 -2.72
N GLU A 39 5.39 8.84 -3.52
CA GLU A 39 4.43 8.38 -4.55
C GLU A 39 5.08 7.42 -5.58
N CYS A 40 6.36 7.63 -5.89
CA CYS A 40 7.13 6.74 -6.77
C CYS A 40 7.44 5.39 -6.11
N GLU A 41 7.73 5.35 -4.82
CA GLU A 41 8.04 4.13 -4.09
C GLU A 41 6.81 3.24 -3.92
N TRP A 42 5.66 3.83 -3.55
CA TRP A 42 4.40 3.09 -3.44
C TRP A 42 3.94 2.55 -4.78
N ARG A 43 4.06 3.34 -5.86
CA ARG A 43 3.75 2.87 -7.22
C ARG A 43 4.65 1.71 -7.63
N ASN A 44 5.95 1.79 -7.33
CA ASN A 44 6.87 0.67 -7.57
C ASN A 44 6.54 -0.55 -6.70
N CYS A 45 6.10 -0.35 -5.46
CA CYS A 45 5.70 -1.43 -4.56
C CYS A 45 4.44 -2.13 -5.09
N LEU A 46 3.41 -1.37 -5.48
CA LEU A 46 2.20 -1.90 -6.13
C LEU A 46 2.53 -2.65 -7.43
N ARG A 47 3.43 -2.11 -8.25
CA ARG A 47 3.89 -2.75 -9.49
C ARG A 47 4.69 -4.03 -9.26
N LYS A 48 5.50 -4.08 -8.20
CA LYS A 48 6.17 -5.33 -7.80
C LYS A 48 5.14 -6.33 -7.28
N ALA A 49 4.23 -5.89 -6.41
CA ALA A 49 3.16 -6.71 -5.85
C ALA A 49 2.23 -7.29 -6.93
N SER A 50 1.93 -6.54 -7.99
CA SER A 50 1.13 -7.03 -9.12
C SER A 50 1.83 -8.16 -9.87
N ASN A 51 3.16 -8.18 -9.93
CA ASN A 51 3.92 -9.27 -10.57
C ASN A 51 3.87 -10.58 -9.76
N PHE A 52 3.53 -10.54 -8.48
CA PHE A 52 3.45 -11.74 -7.64
C PHE A 52 2.09 -12.46 -7.75
N GLN A 53 1.16 -12.00 -8.60
CA GLN A 53 -0.17 -12.61 -8.79
C GLN A 53 -0.94 -12.80 -7.47
N MET A 54 -0.88 -11.80 -6.58
CA MET A 54 -1.58 -11.81 -5.29
C MET A 54 -2.60 -10.65 -5.21
N PRO A 55 -3.68 -10.69 -6.01
CA PRO A 55 -4.63 -9.58 -6.13
C PRO A 55 -5.31 -9.21 -4.80
N THR A 56 -5.60 -10.19 -3.93
CA THR A 56 -6.10 -9.91 -2.57
C THR A 56 -5.14 -9.07 -1.74
N LYS A 57 -3.84 -9.42 -1.72
CA LYS A 57 -2.83 -8.66 -0.97
C LYS A 57 -2.56 -7.30 -1.60
N LEU A 58 -2.65 -7.22 -2.93
CA LEU A 58 -2.56 -5.96 -3.67
C LEU A 58 -3.69 -5.00 -3.27
N ARG A 59 -4.94 -5.48 -3.15
CA ARG A 59 -6.08 -4.68 -2.66
C ARG A 59 -5.88 -4.18 -1.23
N GLN A 60 -5.31 -5.00 -0.34
CA GLN A 60 -4.99 -4.60 1.03
C GLN A 60 -3.92 -3.49 1.07
N LEU A 61 -2.87 -3.64 0.25
CA LEU A 61 -1.80 -2.66 0.14
C LEU A 61 -2.31 -1.33 -0.41
N PHE A 62 -3.12 -1.36 -1.48
CA PHE A 62 -3.77 -0.18 -2.05
C PHE A 62 -4.65 0.53 -1.02
N SER A 63 -5.48 -0.22 -0.29
CA SER A 63 -6.35 0.35 0.75
C SER A 63 -5.53 1.02 1.86
N SER A 64 -4.46 0.36 2.31
CA SER A 64 -3.57 0.91 3.35
C SER A 64 -2.88 2.18 2.88
N PHE A 65 -2.44 2.22 1.62
CA PHE A 65 -1.87 3.41 1.02
C PHE A 65 -2.88 4.58 0.97
N CYS A 66 -4.13 4.32 0.56
CA CYS A 66 -5.18 5.33 0.62
C CYS A 66 -5.45 5.85 2.05
N VAL A 67 -5.28 5.00 3.07
CA VAL A 67 -5.47 5.36 4.49
C VAL A 67 -4.33 6.20 5.04
N PHE A 68 -3.09 5.75 4.86
CA PHE A 68 -1.95 6.30 5.58
C PHE A 68 -1.22 7.38 4.80
N CYS A 69 -1.22 7.29 3.48
CA CYS A 69 -0.40 8.15 2.62
C CYS A 69 -1.20 9.26 1.93
N ASN A 70 -2.54 9.17 1.92
CA ASN A 70 -3.43 10.14 1.27
C ASN A 70 -2.91 10.62 -0.10
N PRO A 71 -2.90 9.73 -1.12
CA PRO A 71 -2.34 10.05 -2.43
C PRO A 71 -2.90 11.33 -3.03
N THR A 72 -2.09 12.01 -3.84
CA THR A 72 -2.53 13.21 -4.58
C THR A 72 -3.59 12.85 -5.63
N SER A 73 -3.44 11.67 -6.27
CA SER A 73 -4.33 11.18 -7.35
C SER A 73 -4.74 9.70 -7.16
N PRO A 74 -5.56 9.36 -6.15
CA PRO A 74 -6.05 8.00 -5.91
C PRO A 74 -6.81 7.39 -7.09
N LEU A 75 -7.54 8.22 -7.84
CA LEU A 75 -8.29 7.77 -9.03
C LEU A 75 -7.35 7.35 -10.17
N GLU A 76 -6.27 8.08 -10.42
CA GLU A 76 -5.29 7.72 -11.45
C GLU A 76 -4.58 6.41 -11.10
N LEU A 77 -4.23 6.25 -9.82
CA LEU A 77 -3.61 5.02 -9.33
C LEU A 77 -4.55 3.83 -9.45
N TRP A 78 -5.83 4.03 -9.13
CA TRP A 78 -6.85 3.01 -9.36
C TRP A 78 -6.95 2.62 -10.82
N GLU A 79 -7.03 3.59 -11.74
CA GLU A 79 -7.11 3.33 -13.17
C GLU A 79 -5.89 2.57 -13.71
N GLU A 80 -4.69 2.84 -13.17
CA GLU A 80 -3.45 2.11 -13.50
C GLU A 80 -3.50 0.65 -13.02
N PHE A 81 -3.99 0.40 -11.80
CA PHE A 81 -3.88 -0.91 -11.15
C PHE A 81 -5.17 -1.75 -11.14
N LYS A 82 -6.34 -1.21 -11.55
CA LYS A 82 -7.64 -1.89 -11.43
C LYS A 82 -7.67 -3.29 -12.03
N TYR A 83 -7.01 -3.51 -13.15
CA TYR A 83 -6.96 -4.81 -13.82
C TYR A 83 -6.18 -5.85 -13.01
N PHE A 84 -5.11 -5.44 -12.34
CA PHE A 84 -4.36 -6.31 -11.42
C PHE A 84 -5.14 -6.52 -10.11
N LEU A 85 -5.87 -5.49 -9.66
CA LEU A 85 -6.68 -5.54 -8.45
C LEU A 85 -7.93 -6.43 -8.62
N CYS A 86 -8.38 -6.69 -9.84
CA CYS A 86 -9.54 -7.54 -10.13
C CYS A 86 -9.20 -8.82 -10.92
N GLU A 87 -7.90 -9.14 -11.06
CA GLU A 87 -7.41 -10.27 -11.88
C GLU A 87 -8.01 -11.62 -11.43
N ASP A 88 -8.14 -11.84 -10.12
CA ASP A 88 -8.76 -13.05 -9.54
C ASP A 88 -10.25 -13.17 -9.84
N PHE A 89 -10.95 -12.05 -10.04
CA PHE A 89 -12.39 -12.04 -10.34
C PHE A 89 -12.67 -12.13 -11.85
N ALA A 90 -11.69 -11.73 -12.68
CA ALA A 90 -11.81 -11.70 -14.14
C ALA A 90 -11.96 -13.08 -14.78
N LEU A 91 -11.47 -14.15 -14.12
CA LEU A 91 -11.59 -15.52 -14.61
C LEU A 91 -13.03 -16.06 -14.57
N HIS A 92 -13.89 -15.50 -13.72
CA HIS A 92 -15.23 -16.03 -13.44
C HIS A 92 -16.37 -15.06 -13.75
N SER A 93 -16.08 -13.85 -14.23
CA SER A 93 -17.10 -12.81 -14.44
C SER A 93 -16.70 -11.78 -15.50
N SER A 94 -17.63 -10.89 -15.88
CA SER A 94 -17.31 -9.77 -16.76
C SER A 94 -16.34 -8.80 -16.08
N VAL A 95 -15.60 -8.03 -16.88
CA VAL A 95 -14.66 -7.01 -16.38
C VAL A 95 -15.37 -6.03 -15.43
N GLU A 96 -16.56 -5.57 -15.79
CA GLU A 96 -17.36 -4.65 -14.97
C GLU A 96 -17.70 -5.25 -13.59
N LYS A 97 -18.13 -6.53 -13.54
CA LYS A 97 -18.41 -7.21 -12.28
C LYS A 97 -17.14 -7.41 -11.45
N SER A 98 -16.04 -7.75 -12.10
CA SER A 98 -14.74 -7.94 -11.45
C SER A 98 -14.25 -6.67 -10.76
N VAL A 99 -14.34 -5.54 -11.47
CA VAL A 99 -14.01 -4.21 -10.95
C VAL A 99 -14.91 -3.84 -9.78
N ASN A 100 -16.21 -4.13 -9.89
CA ASN A 100 -17.18 -3.85 -8.84
C ASN A 100 -16.88 -4.66 -7.55
N ILE A 101 -16.59 -5.95 -7.66
CA ILE A 101 -16.21 -6.80 -6.52
C ILE A 101 -14.91 -6.29 -5.86
N ALA A 102 -13.93 -5.86 -6.66
CA ALA A 102 -12.69 -5.28 -6.16
C ALA A 102 -12.95 -3.96 -5.39
N LEU A 103 -13.84 -3.10 -5.89
CA LEU A 103 -14.26 -1.87 -5.19
C LEU A 103 -14.94 -2.18 -3.86
N HIS A 104 -15.81 -3.19 -3.79
CA HIS A 104 -16.40 -3.63 -2.52
C HIS A 104 -15.34 -4.10 -1.51
N ASN A 105 -14.37 -4.90 -1.95
CA ASN A 105 -13.28 -5.38 -1.09
C ASN A 105 -12.44 -4.23 -0.52
N ILE A 106 -12.15 -3.22 -1.34
CA ILE A 106 -11.42 -2.03 -0.92
C ILE A 106 -12.29 -1.19 0.02
N ALA A 107 -13.57 -1.01 -0.30
CA ALA A 107 -14.51 -0.33 0.59
C ALA A 107 -14.50 -0.98 1.99
N ASP A 108 -14.61 -2.30 2.08
CA ASP A 108 -14.61 -3.01 3.37
C ASP A 108 -13.34 -2.71 4.19
N HIS A 109 -12.16 -2.66 3.54
CA HIS A 109 -10.91 -2.30 4.20
C HIS A 109 -10.86 -0.83 4.64
N LEU A 110 -11.47 0.07 3.88
CA LEU A 110 -11.55 1.49 4.21
C LEU A 110 -12.53 1.75 5.36
N HIS A 111 -13.65 1.02 5.42
CA HIS A 111 -14.63 1.14 6.51
C HIS A 111 -14.01 0.80 7.87
N VAL A 112 -13.09 -0.16 7.93
CA VAL A 112 -12.32 -0.47 9.16
C VAL A 112 -11.52 0.74 9.65
N ASN A 113 -11.13 1.64 8.75
CA ASN A 113 -10.39 2.87 9.04
C ASN A 113 -11.30 4.13 9.09
N ASN A 114 -12.62 3.97 9.20
CA ASN A 114 -13.62 5.05 9.14
C ASN A 114 -13.55 5.92 7.87
N MET A 115 -13.09 5.34 6.76
CA MET A 115 -13.03 6.01 5.46
C MET A 115 -13.97 5.37 4.46
N THR A 116 -14.28 6.11 3.41
CA THR A 116 -15.20 5.71 2.34
C THR A 116 -14.54 5.87 0.97
N LEU A 117 -15.03 5.16 -0.05
CA LEU A 117 -14.53 5.33 -1.42
C LEU A 117 -14.70 6.76 -1.93
N THR A 118 -15.79 7.43 -1.53
CA THR A 118 -16.04 8.83 -1.89
C THR A 118 -15.07 9.79 -1.22
N SER A 119 -14.64 9.53 0.03
CA SER A 119 -13.66 10.38 0.70
C SER A 119 -12.28 10.34 0.04
N ILE A 120 -11.97 9.28 -0.69
CA ILE A 120 -10.71 9.11 -1.43
C ILE A 120 -10.90 9.31 -2.94
N GLY A 121 -12.05 9.80 -3.41
CA GLY A 121 -12.27 10.11 -4.83
C GLY A 121 -12.39 8.90 -5.77
N LEU A 122 -12.70 7.72 -5.26
CA LEU A 122 -12.93 6.50 -6.04
C LEU A 122 -14.42 6.32 -6.41
N PRO A 123 -14.73 5.63 -7.54
CA PRO A 123 -16.10 5.35 -7.93
C PRO A 123 -16.77 4.41 -6.93
N VAL A 124 -18.06 4.67 -6.66
CA VAL A 124 -18.87 3.83 -5.79
C VAL A 124 -19.24 2.56 -6.55
N PRO A 125 -19.06 1.35 -5.97
CA PRO A 125 -19.50 0.12 -6.61
C PRO A 125 -21.01 0.14 -6.83
N ALA A 126 -21.45 -0.35 -7.99
CA ALA A 126 -22.87 -0.49 -8.31
C ALA A 126 -23.48 -1.64 -7.48
N THR A 127 -24.67 -1.40 -6.93
CA THR A 127 -25.47 -2.37 -6.15
C THR A 127 -25.93 -3.59 -6.95
#